data_AF-A0A843J0Q9-F1
#
_entry.id   AF-A0A843J0Q9-F1
#
_cell.length_a   1.000
_cell.length_b   1.000
_cell.length_c   1.000
_cell.angle_alpha   90.00
_cell.angle_beta   90.00
_cell.angle_gamma   90.00
#
_symmetry.space_group_name_H-M   'P 1'
#
loop_
_entity.id
_entity.type
_entity.pdbx_description
1 polymer ?
#
loop_
_entity_poly.entity_id
_entity_poly.type
_entity_poly.pdbx_seq_one_letter_code
_entity_poly.pdbx_strand_id
1 'polypeptide(L)'
;MSIVQSNGALPAEVMEGLFAERVASFDENMAQVTERVQAANDIAKSEASLYTETKLDGKSYKEYAEEFDANFKAWPSTYNFQTEEGDVAAFNEQFEVTRDAISCMTDIVEEWAITNATEAKVLIKKKIATLSILFAVVIAAIYALVLVTAKSLSDGVKRVNGSIDQMSKGDFVSTVETDSPVKEFKSIALAAENMRAELQQALSKIVESAETVDSGAEDAKNKIVDSQSATNDISQAVSDLANGATAMATDVQTVTAEDTIDYAKQLVANSKYRTACVVDADRKVLGMISRNSFLDTVYKQVILLDHNEYAQAVDGIEKAEILEIIDHHRLGAITTLKPIGFLNEPVGSTSTIIAGKFAEAGIVPDKKTAGVLLSGILSDTMVLRLSTTTDKDRRIVKNLAEIAGVDIEEYGTELIRKGMDLEGIPMDSLLMRDVKEYNLFGKKVIISQILIPTFDFSADNREEITKAVQALKKSNSADIFAALLTSVFENGSELYLAADAAVLTDCGITAQPIRKEGMMSRKNDFIPWFGEILRNLP
;
A
#
# COMPACT_ATOMS: atom_id res chain seq x y z
N MET A 1 143.87 6.71 -69.23
CA MET A 1 144.19 7.17 -70.60
C MET A 1 145.50 6.50 -71.01
N SER A 2 145.49 5.72 -72.09
CA SER A 2 146.71 5.42 -72.87
C SER A 2 147.25 6.73 -73.40
N ILE A 3 148.51 7.08 -73.11
CA ILE A 3 149.28 8.01 -73.92
C ILE A 3 150.64 7.38 -74.20
N VAL A 4 150.72 6.90 -75.44
CA VAL A 4 151.90 6.49 -76.18
C VAL A 4 152.48 7.74 -76.85
N GLN A 5 153.76 7.98 -76.54
CA GLN A 5 154.84 8.52 -77.39
C GLN A 5 154.60 9.78 -78.24
N SER A 6 155.28 10.88 -77.90
CA SER A 6 156.03 11.66 -78.89
C SER A 6 157.18 12.45 -78.25
N ASN A 7 158.39 12.26 -78.81
CA ASN A 7 159.55 13.10 -78.56
C ASN A 7 159.27 14.50 -79.11
N GLY A 8 158.83 15.38 -78.23
CA GLY A 8 158.72 16.80 -78.43
C GLY A 8 158.53 17.40 -77.05
N ALA A 9 159.63 17.70 -76.36
CA ALA A 9 159.58 18.23 -75.01
C ALA A 9 158.69 19.48 -74.98
N LEU A 10 157.52 19.35 -74.35
CA LEU A 10 156.68 20.50 -73.99
C LEU A 10 157.54 21.44 -73.15
N PRO A 11 157.47 22.77 -73.38
CA PRO A 11 158.28 23.75 -72.66
C PRO A 11 158.16 23.50 -71.14
N ALA A 12 159.30 23.51 -70.44
CA ALA A 12 159.40 23.07 -69.04
C ALA A 12 158.35 23.71 -68.11
N GLU A 13 157.98 24.97 -68.37
CA GLU A 13 156.97 25.71 -67.61
C GLU A 13 155.55 25.10 -67.69
N VAL A 14 155.18 24.40 -68.77
CA VAL A 14 153.85 23.79 -68.94
C VAL A 14 153.74 22.45 -68.21
N MET A 15 154.82 21.66 -68.19
CA MET A 15 154.86 20.37 -67.50
C MET A 15 154.85 20.53 -65.98
N GLU A 16 155.54 21.54 -65.47
CA GLU A 16 155.60 21.85 -64.04
C GLU A 16 154.23 22.33 -63.52
N GLY A 17 153.49 23.13 -64.30
CA GLY A 17 152.14 23.59 -63.97
C GLY A 17 151.10 22.47 -63.91
N LEU A 18 151.11 21.53 -64.86
CA LEU A 18 150.17 20.40 -64.89
C LEU A 18 150.40 19.39 -63.76
N PHE A 19 151.66 19.22 -63.34
CA PHE A 19 152.00 18.31 -62.25
C PHE A 19 151.52 18.83 -60.89
N ALA A 20 151.76 20.11 -60.61
CA ALA A 20 151.28 20.77 -59.40
C ALA A 20 149.76 20.74 -59.28
N GLU A 21 149.02 20.93 -60.38
CA GLU A 21 147.55 20.86 -60.40
C GLU A 21 147.03 19.44 -60.09
N ARG A 22 147.69 18.40 -60.60
CA ARG A 22 147.28 17.01 -60.33
C ARG A 22 147.56 16.57 -58.89
N VAL A 23 148.66 17.01 -58.30
CA VAL A 23 148.97 16.74 -56.88
C VAL A 23 147.96 17.47 -55.98
N ALA A 24 147.65 18.74 -56.27
CA ALA A 24 146.63 19.48 -55.53
C ALA A 24 145.23 18.83 -55.61
N SER A 25 144.83 18.33 -56.79
CA SER A 25 143.57 17.61 -56.96
C SER A 25 143.54 16.27 -56.21
N PHE A 26 144.67 15.58 -56.10
CA PHE A 26 144.78 14.36 -55.32
C PHE A 26 144.57 14.62 -53.82
N ASP A 27 145.23 15.64 -53.27
CA ASP A 27 145.09 16.02 -51.86
C ASP A 27 143.66 16.47 -51.54
N GLU A 28 143.03 17.23 -52.43
CA GLU A 28 141.62 17.64 -52.28
C GLU A 28 140.68 16.44 -52.28
N ASN A 29 140.87 15.48 -53.19
CA ASN A 29 140.04 14.27 -53.24
C ASN A 29 140.23 13.41 -51.98
N MET A 30 141.45 13.32 -51.45
CA MET A 30 141.76 12.61 -50.21
C MET A 30 141.00 13.22 -49.01
N ALA A 31 140.98 14.55 -48.93
CA ALA A 31 140.25 15.27 -47.90
C ALA A 31 138.73 15.04 -48.01
N GLN A 32 138.17 15.09 -49.22
CA GLN A 32 136.73 14.84 -49.44
C GLN A 32 136.31 13.41 -49.08
N VAL A 33 137.12 12.41 -49.40
CA VAL A 33 136.83 11.02 -49.03
C VAL A 33 136.85 10.87 -47.51
N THR A 34 137.85 11.44 -46.84
CA THR A 34 137.94 11.42 -45.37
C THR A 34 136.69 12.01 -44.73
N GLU A 35 136.27 13.21 -45.16
CA GLU A 35 135.09 13.88 -44.63
C GLU A 35 133.82 13.05 -44.81
N ARG A 36 133.61 12.51 -46.02
CA ARG A 36 132.39 11.77 -46.36
C ARG A 36 132.29 10.43 -45.66
N VAL A 37 133.40 9.69 -45.58
CA VAL A 37 133.42 8.39 -44.87
C VAL A 37 133.28 8.62 -43.37
N GLN A 38 133.90 9.65 -42.81
CA GLN A 38 133.71 10.01 -41.40
C GLN A 38 132.24 10.37 -41.10
N ALA A 39 131.60 11.16 -41.96
CA ALA A 39 130.18 11.50 -41.79
C ALA A 39 129.27 10.26 -41.88
N ALA A 40 129.54 9.34 -42.82
CA ALA A 40 128.82 8.08 -42.92
C ALA A 40 129.00 7.21 -41.67
N ASN A 41 130.23 7.13 -41.15
CA ASN A 41 130.54 6.43 -39.91
C ASN A 41 129.80 7.01 -38.70
N ASP A 42 129.74 8.34 -38.58
CA ASP A 42 129.06 8.99 -37.45
C ASP A 42 127.54 8.82 -37.52
N ILE A 43 126.95 8.76 -38.72
CA ILE A 43 125.54 8.38 -38.91
C ILE A 43 125.36 6.91 -38.52
N ALA A 44 126.19 6.00 -39.03
CA ALA A 44 126.05 4.59 -38.74
C ALA A 44 126.15 4.31 -37.23
N LYS A 45 127.09 4.95 -36.51
CA LYS A 45 127.25 4.86 -35.05
C LYS A 45 125.99 5.18 -34.24
N SER A 46 125.11 6.03 -34.78
CA SER A 46 123.85 6.38 -34.10
C SER A 46 122.88 5.20 -34.02
N GLU A 47 123.06 4.18 -34.86
CA GLU A 47 122.25 2.97 -34.91
C GLU A 47 123.12 1.73 -34.63
N ALA A 48 123.11 1.26 -33.37
CA ALA A 48 123.95 0.13 -32.93
C ALA A 48 123.73 -1.15 -33.75
N SER A 49 122.47 -1.39 -34.16
CA SER A 49 122.07 -2.54 -34.98
C SER A 49 122.70 -2.50 -36.37
N LEU A 50 122.93 -1.31 -36.94
CA LEU A 50 123.66 -1.14 -38.19
C LEU A 50 125.18 -1.21 -37.96
N TYR A 51 125.68 -0.45 -36.98
CA TYR A 51 127.12 -0.22 -36.83
C TYR A 51 127.90 -1.44 -36.36
N THR A 52 127.28 -2.30 -35.53
CA THR A 52 127.97 -3.41 -34.86
C THR A 52 127.33 -4.78 -35.03
N GLU A 53 126.02 -4.84 -35.29
CA GLU A 53 125.28 -6.11 -35.28
C GLU A 53 125.11 -6.71 -36.67
N THR A 54 124.74 -5.92 -37.68
CA THR A 54 124.70 -6.38 -39.07
C THR A 54 126.11 -6.66 -39.58
N LYS A 55 126.30 -7.86 -40.14
CA LYS A 55 127.61 -8.36 -40.58
C LYS A 55 127.55 -8.86 -42.01
N LEU A 56 128.55 -8.49 -42.79
CA LEU A 56 128.82 -9.07 -44.09
C LEU A 56 130.14 -9.85 -44.01
N ASP A 57 130.14 -11.08 -44.50
CA ASP A 57 131.30 -12.00 -44.44
C ASP A 57 131.98 -12.09 -43.05
N GLY A 58 131.16 -11.97 -41.99
CA GLY A 58 131.58 -12.11 -40.59
C GLY A 58 132.10 -10.83 -39.94
N LYS A 59 132.30 -9.74 -40.71
CA LYS A 59 132.73 -8.42 -40.22
C LYS A 59 131.56 -7.44 -40.18
N SER A 60 131.55 -6.58 -39.18
CA SER A 60 130.58 -5.50 -38.99
C SER A 60 130.96 -4.24 -39.75
N TYR A 61 130.00 -3.31 -39.89
CA TYR A 61 130.25 -1.99 -40.47
C TYR A 61 131.43 -1.29 -39.77
N LYS A 62 131.48 -1.35 -38.44
CA LYS A 62 132.59 -0.81 -37.63
C LYS A 62 133.95 -1.41 -38.03
N GLU A 63 134.03 -2.73 -38.17
CA GLU A 63 135.29 -3.42 -38.48
C GLU A 63 135.81 -3.05 -39.87
N TYR A 64 134.92 -2.95 -40.86
CA TYR A 64 135.29 -2.45 -42.19
C TYR A 64 135.65 -0.96 -42.18
N ALA A 65 134.98 -0.14 -41.37
CA ALA A 65 135.32 1.27 -41.21
C ALA A 65 136.72 1.48 -40.59
N GLU A 66 137.08 0.68 -39.57
CA GLU A 66 138.41 0.70 -38.96
C GLU A 66 139.49 0.21 -39.95
N GLU A 67 139.18 -0.81 -40.75
CA GLU A 67 140.06 -1.32 -41.81
C GLU A 67 140.26 -0.27 -42.92
N PHE A 68 139.19 0.41 -43.34
CA PHE A 68 139.27 1.56 -44.25
C PHE A 68 140.19 2.65 -43.69
N ASP A 69 139.97 3.10 -42.45
CA ASP A 69 140.76 4.16 -41.83
C ASP A 69 142.25 3.81 -41.75
N ALA A 70 142.57 2.56 -41.41
CA ALA A 70 143.94 2.08 -41.34
C ALA A 70 144.59 2.05 -42.73
N ASN A 71 143.89 1.48 -43.71
CA ASN A 71 144.39 1.32 -45.07
C ASN A 71 144.52 2.67 -45.81
N PHE A 72 143.56 3.57 -45.62
CA PHE A 72 143.53 4.90 -46.24
C PHE A 72 144.64 5.82 -45.69
N LYS A 73 144.96 5.76 -44.39
CA LYS A 73 146.09 6.51 -43.81
C LYS A 73 147.44 6.03 -44.31
N ALA A 74 147.60 4.73 -44.52
CA ALA A 74 148.83 4.15 -45.03
C ALA A 74 149.04 4.46 -46.52
N TRP A 75 147.94 4.57 -47.29
CA TRP A 75 147.98 4.66 -48.75
C TRP A 75 148.88 5.77 -49.31
N PRO A 76 148.81 7.06 -48.89
CA PRO A 76 149.64 8.13 -49.44
C PRO A 76 151.14 7.97 -49.16
N SER A 77 151.53 7.18 -48.16
CA SER A 77 152.93 6.98 -47.78
C SER A 77 153.68 5.98 -48.67
N THR A 78 152.95 5.23 -49.51
CA THR A 78 153.53 4.20 -50.37
C THR A 78 154.24 4.80 -51.60
N TYR A 79 153.79 5.97 -52.07
CA TYR A 79 154.40 6.70 -53.19
C TYR A 79 154.27 8.20 -53.01
N ASN A 80 155.39 8.93 -53.05
CA ASN A 80 155.41 10.38 -52.92
C ASN A 80 155.40 11.05 -54.30
N PHE A 81 154.27 11.67 -54.66
CA PHE A 81 154.13 12.37 -55.93
C PHE A 81 154.95 13.66 -56.04
N GLN A 82 155.50 14.25 -54.97
CA GLN A 82 156.29 15.48 -55.07
C GLN A 82 157.78 15.22 -55.31
N THR A 83 158.31 14.15 -54.73
CA THR A 83 159.72 13.75 -54.89
C THR A 83 159.92 12.67 -55.95
N GLU A 84 158.81 12.12 -56.48
CA GLU A 84 158.77 10.97 -57.40
C GLU A 84 159.42 9.69 -56.83
N GLU A 85 159.58 9.60 -55.51
CA GLU A 85 160.17 8.46 -54.81
C GLU A 85 159.09 7.55 -54.20
N GLY A 86 159.24 6.23 -54.37
CA GLY A 86 158.38 5.20 -53.77
C GLY A 86 158.01 4.06 -54.73
N ASP A 87 157.00 3.25 -54.36
CA ASP A 87 156.48 2.12 -55.16
C ASP A 87 155.04 2.36 -55.65
N VAL A 88 154.90 2.60 -56.96
CA VAL A 88 153.61 2.87 -57.63
C VAL A 88 152.70 1.62 -57.67
N ALA A 89 153.25 0.40 -57.67
CA ALA A 89 152.44 -0.81 -57.69
C ALA A 89 151.78 -1.03 -56.32
N ALA A 90 152.55 -0.87 -55.24
CA ALA A 90 152.04 -0.91 -53.88
C ALA A 90 150.96 0.16 -53.62
N PHE A 91 151.14 1.36 -54.20
CA PHE A 91 150.15 2.43 -54.12
C PHE A 91 148.80 2.03 -54.74
N ASN A 92 148.79 1.37 -55.91
CA ASN A 92 147.53 0.97 -56.54
C ASN A 92 146.86 -0.22 -55.84
N GLU A 93 147.63 -1.19 -55.36
CA GLU A 93 147.08 -2.32 -54.61
C GLU A 93 146.40 -1.86 -53.32
N GLN A 94 147.05 -0.97 -52.58
CA GLN A 94 146.50 -0.41 -51.35
C GLN A 94 145.23 0.43 -51.60
N PHE A 95 145.12 1.09 -52.75
CA PHE A 95 143.90 1.80 -53.15
C PHE A 95 142.71 0.85 -53.32
N GLU A 96 142.89 -0.28 -54.01
CA GLU A 96 141.81 -1.23 -54.26
C GLU A 96 141.30 -1.87 -52.96
N VAL A 97 142.23 -2.26 -52.06
CA VAL A 97 141.88 -2.79 -50.72
C VAL A 97 141.11 -1.76 -49.91
N THR A 98 141.54 -0.49 -49.97
CA THR A 98 140.86 0.60 -49.25
C THR A 98 139.45 0.85 -49.81
N ARG A 99 139.27 0.80 -51.13
CA ARG A 99 137.96 0.97 -51.76
C ARG A 99 136.99 -0.18 -51.42
N ASP A 100 137.48 -1.40 -51.36
CA ASP A 100 136.67 -2.59 -51.09
C ASP A 100 135.95 -2.49 -49.74
N ALA A 101 136.64 -1.97 -48.71
CA ALA A 101 136.05 -1.73 -47.39
C ALA A 101 134.81 -0.81 -47.43
N ILE A 102 134.80 0.24 -48.28
CA ILE A 102 133.63 1.11 -48.48
C ILE A 102 132.47 0.34 -49.12
N SER A 103 132.76 -0.56 -50.06
CA SER A 103 131.73 -1.38 -50.71
C SER A 103 131.06 -2.29 -49.70
N CYS A 104 131.83 -3.00 -48.89
CA CYS A 104 131.29 -3.88 -47.84
C CYS A 104 130.46 -3.10 -46.80
N MET A 105 130.90 -1.91 -46.42
CA MET A 105 130.11 -1.02 -45.54
C MET A 105 128.76 -0.65 -46.16
N THR A 106 128.70 -0.43 -47.47
CA THR A 106 127.46 -0.06 -48.18
C THR A 106 126.46 -1.22 -48.19
N ASP A 107 126.93 -2.43 -48.49
CA ASP A 107 126.08 -3.64 -48.53
C ASP A 107 125.44 -3.94 -47.16
N ILE A 108 126.20 -3.73 -46.07
CA ILE A 108 125.69 -3.87 -44.69
C ILE A 108 124.53 -2.90 -44.43
N VAL A 109 124.60 -1.66 -44.93
CA VAL A 109 123.53 -0.66 -44.76
C VAL A 109 122.25 -1.10 -45.48
N GLU A 110 122.36 -1.65 -46.69
CA GLU A 110 121.19 -2.15 -47.44
C GLU A 110 120.50 -3.31 -46.72
N GLU A 111 121.26 -4.29 -46.25
CA GLU A 111 120.71 -5.47 -45.56
C GLU A 111 120.00 -5.07 -44.24
N TRP A 112 120.61 -4.16 -43.48
CA TRP A 112 120.01 -3.61 -42.26
C TRP A 112 118.68 -2.89 -42.56
N ALA A 113 118.62 -2.07 -43.61
CA ALA A 113 117.43 -1.29 -43.96
C ALA A 113 116.23 -2.18 -44.32
N ILE A 114 116.46 -3.26 -45.08
CA ILE A 114 115.43 -4.23 -45.47
C ILE A 114 114.85 -4.94 -44.24
N THR A 115 115.72 -5.31 -43.31
CA THR A 115 115.34 -6.03 -42.08
C THR A 115 114.46 -5.14 -41.20
N ASN A 116 114.92 -3.93 -40.90
CA ASN A 116 114.20 -2.98 -40.04
C ASN A 116 112.81 -2.60 -40.61
N ALA A 117 112.70 -2.43 -41.94
CA ALA A 117 111.42 -2.13 -42.60
C ALA A 117 110.40 -3.28 -42.48
N THR A 118 110.87 -4.52 -42.44
CA THR A 118 110.00 -5.72 -42.35
C THR A 118 109.43 -5.87 -40.94
N GLU A 119 110.26 -5.68 -39.91
CA GLU A 119 109.85 -5.77 -38.51
C GLU A 119 108.80 -4.71 -38.14
N ALA A 120 108.99 -3.47 -38.59
CA ALA A 120 108.06 -2.37 -38.36
C ALA A 120 106.64 -2.68 -38.90
N LYS A 121 106.54 -3.29 -40.09
CA LYS A 121 105.24 -3.66 -40.70
C LYS A 121 104.49 -4.71 -39.89
N VAL A 122 105.19 -5.69 -39.30
CA VAL A 122 104.58 -6.74 -38.48
C VAL A 122 103.99 -6.16 -37.19
N LEU A 123 104.73 -5.25 -36.53
CA LEU A 123 104.31 -4.64 -35.28
C LEU A 123 103.00 -3.83 -35.44
N ILE A 124 102.88 -3.06 -36.53
CA ILE A 124 101.70 -2.24 -36.83
C ILE A 124 100.46 -3.13 -37.06
N LYS A 125 100.59 -4.20 -37.86
CA LYS A 125 99.47 -5.14 -38.10
C LYS A 125 98.94 -5.76 -36.80
N LYS A 126 99.83 -6.13 -35.87
CA LYS A 126 99.46 -6.69 -34.56
C LYS A 126 98.66 -5.70 -33.70
N LYS A 127 99.07 -4.42 -33.68
CA LYS A 127 98.37 -3.37 -32.93
C LYS A 127 96.95 -3.13 -33.45
N ILE A 128 96.77 -3.05 -34.77
CA ILE A 128 95.45 -2.85 -35.40
C ILE A 128 94.49 -4.00 -35.04
N ALA A 129 94.93 -5.26 -35.15
CA ALA A 129 94.10 -6.41 -34.83
C ALA A 129 93.61 -6.41 -33.36
N THR A 130 94.49 -6.02 -32.43
CA THR A 130 94.16 -5.97 -30.99
C THR A 130 93.10 -4.90 -30.70
N LEU A 131 93.20 -3.72 -31.34
CA LEU A 131 92.23 -2.64 -31.15
C LEU A 131 90.84 -3.02 -31.70
N SER A 132 90.78 -3.66 -32.87
CA SER A 132 89.51 -4.07 -33.49
C SER A 132 88.75 -5.08 -32.64
N ILE A 133 89.44 -6.01 -31.98
CA ILE A 133 88.82 -6.98 -31.06
C ILE A 133 88.21 -6.26 -29.85
N LEU A 134 88.94 -5.30 -29.27
CA LEU A 134 88.45 -4.53 -28.13
C LEU A 134 87.13 -3.80 -28.46
N PHE A 135 87.06 -3.14 -29.62
CA PHE A 135 85.86 -2.45 -30.07
C PHE A 135 84.67 -3.40 -30.27
N ALA A 136 84.90 -4.60 -30.82
CA ALA A 136 83.84 -5.59 -31.01
C ALA A 136 83.23 -6.05 -29.66
N VAL A 137 84.06 -6.22 -28.63
CA VAL A 137 83.59 -6.60 -27.28
C VAL A 137 82.73 -5.50 -26.65
N VAL A 138 83.14 -4.23 -26.79
CA VAL A 138 82.36 -3.09 -26.26
C VAL A 138 80.99 -3.00 -26.94
N ILE A 139 80.93 -3.16 -28.26
CA ILE A 139 79.66 -3.14 -29.01
C ILE A 139 78.74 -4.28 -28.56
N ALA A 140 79.28 -5.49 -28.38
CA ALA A 140 78.51 -6.64 -27.90
C ALA A 140 77.94 -6.40 -26.48
N ALA A 141 78.73 -5.78 -25.59
CA ALA A 141 78.28 -5.46 -24.23
C ALA A 141 77.13 -4.42 -24.22
N ILE A 142 77.24 -3.38 -25.05
CA ILE A 142 76.17 -2.37 -25.20
C ILE A 142 74.90 -3.02 -25.75
N TYR A 143 75.04 -3.88 -26.77
CA TYR A 143 73.89 -4.58 -27.35
C TYR A 143 73.18 -5.48 -26.34
N ALA A 144 73.93 -6.21 -25.51
CA ALA A 144 73.37 -7.03 -24.43
C ALA A 144 72.62 -6.17 -23.39
N LEU A 145 73.16 -5.02 -23.00
CA LEU A 145 72.50 -4.10 -22.06
C LEU A 145 71.16 -3.58 -22.61
N VAL A 146 71.11 -3.21 -23.89
CA VAL A 146 69.87 -2.78 -24.56
C VAL A 146 68.83 -3.89 -24.55
N LEU A 147 69.21 -5.14 -24.84
CA LEU A 147 68.27 -6.26 -24.80
C LEU A 147 67.73 -6.53 -23.39
N VAL A 148 68.57 -6.48 -22.36
CA VAL A 148 68.15 -6.69 -20.97
C VAL A 148 67.16 -5.61 -20.52
N THR A 149 67.47 -4.34 -20.81
CA THR A 149 66.57 -3.22 -20.48
C THR A 149 65.25 -3.32 -21.23
N ALA A 150 65.27 -3.55 -22.55
CA ALA A 150 64.06 -3.74 -23.35
C ALA A 150 63.17 -4.89 -22.84
N LYS A 151 63.79 -6.02 -22.44
CA LYS A 151 63.08 -7.15 -21.84
C LYS A 151 62.45 -6.77 -20.50
N SER A 152 63.19 -6.11 -19.62
CA SER A 152 62.68 -5.68 -18.30
C SER A 152 61.46 -4.75 -18.39
N LEU A 153 61.45 -3.85 -19.40
CA LEU A 153 60.33 -2.96 -19.68
C LEU A 153 59.12 -3.72 -20.25
N SER A 154 59.33 -4.57 -21.25
CA SER A 154 58.26 -5.35 -21.89
C SER A 154 57.58 -6.30 -20.91
N ASP A 155 58.37 -7.00 -20.09
CA ASP A 155 57.84 -7.91 -19.07
C ASP A 155 57.07 -7.13 -17.98
N GLY A 156 57.55 -5.95 -17.60
CA GLY A 156 56.84 -5.05 -16.66
C GLY A 156 55.47 -4.61 -17.17
N VAL A 157 55.37 -4.19 -18.44
CA VAL A 157 54.09 -3.80 -19.06
C VAL A 157 53.13 -4.97 -19.14
N LYS A 158 53.59 -6.15 -19.57
CA LYS A 158 52.73 -7.34 -19.69
C LYS A 158 52.13 -7.76 -18.35
N ARG A 159 52.91 -7.74 -17.27
CA ARG A 159 52.42 -8.08 -15.93
C ARG A 159 51.31 -7.14 -15.47
N VAL A 160 51.57 -5.83 -15.50
CA VAL A 160 50.59 -4.81 -15.07
C VAL A 160 49.32 -4.88 -15.92
N ASN A 161 49.45 -4.99 -17.25
CA ASN A 161 48.29 -5.06 -18.13
C ASN A 161 47.46 -6.33 -17.91
N GLY A 162 48.12 -7.47 -17.68
CA GLY A 162 47.43 -8.73 -17.37
C GLY A 162 46.60 -8.64 -16.08
N SER A 163 47.16 -8.06 -15.02
CA SER A 163 46.44 -7.86 -13.76
C SER A 163 45.26 -6.89 -13.88
N ILE A 164 45.41 -5.79 -14.64
CA ILE A 164 44.31 -4.86 -14.89
C ILE A 164 43.21 -5.50 -15.75
N ASP A 165 43.58 -6.27 -16.77
CA ASP A 165 42.63 -7.01 -17.62
C ASP A 165 41.82 -8.03 -16.80
N GLN A 166 42.45 -8.77 -15.88
CA GLN A 166 41.77 -9.68 -14.96
C GLN A 166 40.75 -8.96 -14.08
N MET A 167 41.14 -7.82 -13.47
CA MET A 167 40.21 -6.99 -12.69
C MET A 167 39.05 -6.46 -13.54
N SER A 168 39.31 -6.05 -14.79
CA SER A 168 38.26 -5.58 -15.71
C SER A 168 37.24 -6.66 -16.07
N LYS A 169 37.67 -7.94 -16.03
CA LYS A 169 36.83 -9.12 -16.24
C LYS A 169 36.14 -9.60 -14.96
N GLY A 170 36.31 -8.86 -13.86
CA GLY A 170 35.66 -9.13 -12.57
C GLY A 170 36.43 -10.09 -11.65
N ASP A 171 37.67 -10.47 -11.98
CA ASP A 171 38.53 -11.22 -11.06
C ASP A 171 39.20 -10.27 -10.06
N PHE A 172 38.62 -10.18 -8.87
CA PHE A 172 39.18 -9.45 -7.74
C PHE A 172 39.76 -10.39 -6.68
N VAL A 173 39.93 -11.68 -6.95
CA VAL A 173 40.44 -12.66 -5.97
C VAL A 173 41.95 -12.87 -6.14
N SER A 174 42.41 -12.89 -7.39
CA SER A 174 43.82 -13.09 -7.73
C SER A 174 44.66 -11.87 -7.35
N THR A 175 45.71 -12.05 -6.54
CA THR A 175 46.61 -10.95 -6.13
C THR A 175 47.47 -10.45 -7.29
N VAL A 176 47.66 -9.15 -7.38
CA VAL A 176 48.56 -8.52 -8.36
C VAL A 176 50.01 -8.72 -7.93
N GLU A 177 50.85 -9.22 -8.83
CA GLU A 177 52.28 -9.39 -8.57
C GLU A 177 52.98 -8.03 -8.49
N THR A 178 53.41 -7.63 -7.30
CA THR A 178 53.95 -6.28 -7.06
C THR A 178 55.45 -6.13 -7.28
N ASP A 179 56.19 -7.23 -7.44
CA ASP A 179 57.65 -7.15 -7.54
C ASP A 179 58.12 -6.81 -8.96
N SER A 180 58.98 -5.81 -9.06
CA SER A 180 59.53 -5.37 -10.35
C SER A 180 60.90 -4.72 -10.15
N PRO A 181 61.90 -5.06 -10.99
CA PRO A 181 63.21 -4.39 -10.96
C PRO A 181 63.13 -2.92 -11.37
N VAL A 182 62.02 -2.50 -12.00
CA VAL A 182 61.75 -1.11 -12.38
C VAL A 182 60.80 -0.49 -11.36
N LYS A 183 61.24 0.59 -10.72
CA LYS A 183 60.55 1.26 -9.61
C LYS A 183 59.15 1.77 -9.98
N GLU A 184 58.99 2.28 -11.20
CA GLU A 184 57.73 2.80 -11.72
C GLU A 184 56.69 1.69 -11.85
N PHE A 185 57.06 0.53 -12.42
CA PHE A 185 56.14 -0.61 -12.54
C PHE A 185 55.80 -1.21 -11.18
N LYS A 186 56.74 -1.25 -10.23
CA LYS A 186 56.46 -1.66 -8.85
C LYS A 186 55.40 -0.77 -8.19
N SER A 187 55.52 0.56 -8.40
CA SER A 187 54.57 1.54 -7.87
C SER A 187 53.18 1.37 -8.49
N ILE A 188 53.11 1.12 -9.80
CA ILE A 188 51.83 0.88 -10.50
C ILE A 188 51.19 -0.43 -10.04
N ALA A 189 51.97 -1.50 -9.90
CA ALA A 189 51.46 -2.79 -9.44
C ALA A 189 50.93 -2.72 -7.99
N LEU A 190 51.61 -1.99 -7.10
CA LEU A 190 51.12 -1.68 -5.75
C LEU A 190 49.80 -0.91 -5.77
N ALA A 191 49.67 0.10 -6.63
CA ALA A 191 48.43 0.86 -6.76
C ALA A 191 47.27 0.00 -7.30
N ALA A 192 47.54 -0.87 -8.27
CA ALA A 192 46.56 -1.82 -8.80
C ALA A 192 46.12 -2.85 -7.72
N GLU A 193 47.05 -3.35 -6.91
CA GLU A 193 46.73 -4.27 -5.81
C GLU A 193 45.85 -3.61 -4.74
N ASN A 194 46.15 -2.38 -4.35
CA ASN A 194 45.32 -1.63 -3.40
C ASN A 194 43.89 -1.42 -3.96
N MET A 195 43.77 -1.07 -5.24
CA MET A 195 42.48 -0.93 -5.91
C MET A 195 41.69 -2.24 -5.94
N ARG A 196 42.35 -3.37 -6.24
CA ARG A 196 41.75 -4.70 -6.21
C ARG A 196 41.24 -5.04 -4.81
N ALA A 197 42.04 -4.80 -3.77
CA ALA A 197 41.69 -5.09 -2.39
C ALA A 197 40.46 -4.28 -1.93
N GLU A 198 40.43 -2.97 -2.22
CA GLU A 198 39.28 -2.10 -1.92
C GLU A 198 38.01 -2.56 -2.67
N LEU A 199 38.12 -2.89 -3.96
CA LEU A 199 37.00 -3.40 -4.75
C LEU A 199 36.49 -4.75 -4.22
N GLN A 200 37.38 -5.66 -3.84
CA GLN A 200 37.01 -6.95 -3.23
C GLN A 200 36.25 -6.74 -1.91
N GLN A 201 36.72 -5.84 -1.05
CA GLN A 201 36.06 -5.52 0.21
C GLN A 201 34.68 -4.89 0.00
N ALA A 202 34.56 -3.97 -0.96
CA ALA A 202 33.27 -3.39 -1.34
C ALA A 202 32.30 -4.46 -1.85
N LEU A 203 32.77 -5.37 -2.71
CA LEU A 203 31.96 -6.47 -3.24
C LEU A 203 31.47 -7.40 -2.11
N SER A 204 32.35 -7.74 -1.16
CA SER A 204 32.00 -8.57 0.00
C SER A 204 30.90 -7.94 0.85
N LYS A 205 30.98 -6.63 1.10
CA LYS A 205 29.92 -5.91 1.85
C LYS A 205 28.59 -5.87 1.09
N ILE A 206 28.64 -5.76 -0.25
CA ILE A 206 27.43 -5.81 -1.09
C ILE A 206 26.79 -7.20 -1.01
N VAL A 207 27.58 -8.27 -1.10
CA VAL A 207 27.07 -9.66 -0.98
C VAL A 207 26.45 -9.89 0.39
N GLU A 208 27.12 -9.50 1.47
CA GLU A 208 26.60 -9.61 2.85
C GLU A 208 25.31 -8.80 3.03
N SER A 209 25.25 -7.59 2.47
CA SER A 209 24.04 -6.76 2.51
C SER A 209 22.90 -7.39 1.71
N ALA A 210 23.20 -8.01 0.57
CA ALA A 210 22.20 -8.71 -0.25
C ALA A 210 21.63 -9.94 0.47
N GLU A 211 22.46 -10.74 1.14
CA GLU A 211 22.00 -11.86 1.98
C GLU A 211 21.15 -11.37 3.15
N THR A 212 21.53 -10.27 3.80
CA THR A 212 20.75 -9.68 4.89
C THR A 212 19.39 -9.18 4.41
N VAL A 213 19.34 -8.55 3.23
CA VAL A 213 18.09 -8.11 2.60
C VAL A 213 17.21 -9.29 2.21
N ASP A 214 17.78 -10.36 1.65
CA ASP A 214 17.04 -11.57 1.26
C ASP A 214 16.43 -12.29 2.48
N SER A 215 17.23 -12.47 3.54
CA SER A 215 16.75 -13.02 4.82
C SER A 215 15.67 -12.14 5.45
N GLY A 216 15.84 -10.82 5.42
CA GLY A 216 14.84 -9.87 5.93
C GLY A 216 13.55 -9.89 5.13
N ALA A 217 13.63 -10.09 3.81
CA ALA A 217 12.47 -10.23 2.94
C ALA A 217 11.71 -11.54 3.21
N GLU A 218 12.40 -12.65 3.42
CA GLU A 218 11.77 -13.93 3.76
C GLU A 218 11.11 -13.89 5.15
N ASP A 219 11.74 -13.27 6.15
CA ASP A 219 11.15 -13.03 7.47
C ASP A 219 9.91 -12.13 7.40
N ALA A 220 9.96 -11.06 6.60
CA ALA A 220 8.83 -10.17 6.39
C ALA A 220 7.66 -10.91 5.70
N LYS A 221 7.96 -11.72 4.68
CA LYS A 221 6.98 -12.57 3.99
C LYS A 221 6.32 -13.55 4.97
N ASN A 222 7.10 -14.25 5.81
CA ASN A 222 6.56 -15.16 6.81
C ASN A 222 5.65 -14.43 7.82
N LYS A 223 6.08 -13.27 8.32
CA LYS A 223 5.24 -12.45 9.21
C LYS A 223 3.97 -11.94 8.55
N ILE A 224 4.01 -11.61 7.25
CA ILE A 224 2.82 -11.22 6.49
C ILE A 224 1.85 -12.38 6.38
N VAL A 225 2.34 -13.59 6.08
CA VAL A 225 1.52 -14.81 6.04
C VAL A 225 0.88 -15.09 7.40
N ASP A 226 1.67 -15.04 8.47
CA ASP A 226 1.16 -15.23 9.84
C ASP A 226 0.12 -14.17 10.21
N SER A 227 0.37 -12.90 9.86
CA SER A 227 -0.57 -11.81 10.12
C SER A 227 -1.86 -11.93 9.30
N GLN A 228 -1.78 -12.40 8.06
CA GLN A 228 -2.94 -12.69 7.21
C GLN A 228 -3.75 -13.86 7.78
N SER A 229 -3.09 -14.93 8.24
CA SER A 229 -3.74 -16.05 8.92
C SER A 229 -4.45 -15.57 10.18
N ALA A 230 -3.76 -14.84 11.05
CA ALA A 230 -4.34 -14.29 12.27
C ALA A 230 -5.53 -13.34 11.98
N THR A 231 -5.44 -12.52 10.93
CA THR A 231 -6.54 -11.62 10.53
C THR A 231 -7.76 -12.40 10.03
N ASN A 232 -7.54 -13.47 9.27
CA ASN A 232 -8.62 -14.38 8.85
C ASN A 232 -9.24 -15.10 10.04
N ASP A 233 -8.43 -15.61 10.97
CA ASP A 233 -8.90 -16.27 12.20
C ASP A 233 -9.73 -15.30 13.07
N ILE A 234 -9.28 -14.05 13.22
CA ILE A 234 -10.03 -12.99 13.90
C ILE A 234 -11.33 -12.71 13.17
N SER A 235 -11.31 -12.56 11.84
CA SER A 235 -12.50 -12.26 11.04
C SER A 235 -13.52 -13.39 11.13
N GLN A 236 -13.07 -14.64 11.10
CA GLN A 236 -13.90 -15.82 11.29
C GLN A 236 -14.49 -15.85 12.70
N ALA A 237 -13.69 -15.64 13.74
CA ALA A 237 -14.15 -15.60 15.12
C ALA A 237 -15.17 -14.47 15.37
N VAL A 238 -14.94 -13.28 14.78
CA VAL A 238 -15.88 -12.16 14.84
C VAL A 238 -17.18 -12.49 14.13
N SER A 239 -17.11 -13.13 12.95
CA SER A 239 -18.29 -13.59 12.22
C SER A 239 -19.07 -14.64 13.00
N ASP A 240 -18.39 -15.61 13.61
CA ASP A 240 -19.01 -16.65 14.43
C ASP A 240 -19.63 -16.07 15.71
N LEU A 241 -18.98 -15.10 16.34
CA LEU A 241 -19.53 -14.35 17.47
C LEU A 241 -20.76 -13.54 17.07
N ALA A 242 -20.72 -12.83 15.94
CA ALA A 242 -21.83 -12.03 15.45
C ALA A 242 -23.04 -12.91 15.09
N ASN A 243 -22.81 -14.03 14.40
CA ASN A 243 -23.83 -15.02 14.07
C ASN A 243 -24.39 -15.68 15.32
N GLY A 244 -23.51 -16.07 16.26
CA GLY A 244 -23.89 -16.64 17.55
C GLY A 244 -24.76 -15.67 18.35
N ALA A 245 -24.32 -14.42 18.51
CA ALA A 245 -25.06 -13.37 19.23
C ALA A 245 -26.41 -13.06 18.55
N THR A 246 -26.46 -12.97 17.22
CA THR A 246 -27.69 -12.71 16.47
C THR A 246 -28.67 -13.88 16.57
N ALA A 247 -28.19 -15.12 16.49
CA ALA A 247 -28.99 -16.31 16.71
C ALA A 247 -29.47 -16.38 18.17
N MET A 248 -28.65 -16.03 19.16
CA MET A 248 -29.07 -15.96 20.56
C MET A 248 -30.12 -14.86 20.78
N ALA A 249 -30.05 -13.73 20.09
CA ALA A 249 -31.00 -12.62 20.24
C ALA A 249 -32.35 -12.87 19.55
N THR A 250 -32.35 -13.55 18.40
CA THR A 250 -33.59 -13.86 17.65
C THR A 250 -34.30 -15.13 18.15
N ASP A 251 -33.63 -15.99 18.91
CA ASP A 251 -34.19 -17.24 19.46
C ASP A 251 -34.89 -17.03 20.82
N VAL A 252 -34.85 -15.82 21.41
CA VAL A 252 -35.58 -15.52 22.65
C VAL A 252 -37.00 -15.15 22.33
N GLN A 253 -37.90 -16.11 22.50
CA GLN A 253 -39.35 -15.88 22.44
C GLN A 253 -39.78 -14.94 23.59
N THR A 254 -40.61 -13.95 23.28
CA THR A 254 -41.12 -12.98 24.26
C THR A 254 -42.65 -12.99 24.29
N VAL A 255 -43.21 -12.78 25.48
CA VAL A 255 -44.66 -12.60 25.71
C VAL A 255 -44.91 -11.34 26.54
N THR A 256 -46.06 -10.72 26.33
CA THR A 256 -46.52 -9.50 27.01
C THR A 256 -47.72 -9.80 27.90
N ALA A 257 -48.17 -8.82 28.70
CA ALA A 257 -49.36 -8.95 29.54
C ALA A 257 -50.68 -8.98 28.75
N GLU A 258 -50.65 -8.58 27.48
CA GLU A 258 -51.81 -8.57 26.57
C GLU A 258 -51.97 -9.89 25.81
N ASP A 259 -50.90 -10.68 25.73
CA ASP A 259 -50.92 -11.97 25.06
C ASP A 259 -51.79 -12.99 25.79
N THR A 260 -52.54 -13.78 25.03
CA THR A 260 -53.37 -14.84 25.61
C THR A 260 -52.49 -15.97 26.18
N ILE A 261 -52.99 -16.64 27.23
CA ILE A 261 -52.32 -17.82 27.78
C ILE A 261 -52.16 -18.92 26.73
N ASP A 262 -53.12 -19.08 25.82
CA ASP A 262 -53.06 -20.08 24.74
C ASP A 262 -51.94 -19.76 23.74
N TYR A 263 -51.76 -18.48 23.37
CA TYR A 263 -50.62 -18.03 22.57
C TYR A 263 -49.30 -18.27 23.30
N ALA A 264 -49.19 -17.85 24.57
CA ALA A 264 -47.98 -18.04 25.37
C ALA A 264 -47.62 -19.54 25.51
N LYS A 265 -48.62 -20.42 25.66
CA LYS A 265 -48.43 -21.88 25.68
C LYS A 265 -47.86 -22.40 24.37
N GLN A 266 -48.41 -22.00 23.23
CA GLN A 266 -47.91 -22.41 21.91
C GLN A 266 -46.49 -21.90 21.67
N LEU A 267 -46.24 -20.63 21.98
CA LEU A 267 -44.93 -20.01 21.84
C LEU A 267 -43.87 -20.73 22.66
N VAL A 268 -44.15 -20.97 23.94
CA VAL A 268 -43.27 -21.71 24.85
C VAL A 268 -43.11 -23.17 24.40
N ALA A 269 -44.18 -23.83 23.94
CA ALA A 269 -44.12 -25.22 23.48
C ALA A 269 -43.23 -25.41 22.25
N ASN A 270 -43.27 -24.44 21.33
CA ASN A 270 -42.51 -24.42 20.08
C ASN A 270 -41.11 -23.80 20.23
N SER A 271 -40.86 -23.06 21.32
CA SER A 271 -39.54 -22.49 21.61
C SER A 271 -38.51 -23.60 21.87
N LYS A 272 -37.28 -23.36 21.39
CA LYS A 272 -36.14 -24.27 21.59
C LYS A 272 -35.84 -24.54 23.07
N TYR A 273 -35.91 -23.50 23.90
CA TYR A 273 -35.62 -23.58 25.33
C TYR A 273 -36.84 -23.92 26.21
N ARG A 274 -38.02 -24.10 25.60
CA ARG A 274 -39.28 -24.36 26.30
C ARG A 274 -39.63 -23.29 27.35
N THR A 275 -39.22 -22.05 27.07
CA THR A 275 -39.40 -20.86 27.90
C THR A 275 -39.58 -19.62 27.03
N ALA A 276 -40.28 -18.61 27.55
CA ALA A 276 -40.36 -17.28 26.95
C ALA A 276 -40.10 -16.20 28.01
N CYS A 277 -39.52 -15.08 27.61
CA CYS A 277 -39.35 -13.92 28.48
C CYS A 277 -40.65 -13.11 28.54
N VAL A 278 -41.09 -12.74 29.73
CA VAL A 278 -42.21 -11.82 29.92
C VAL A 278 -41.65 -10.40 29.91
N VAL A 279 -42.19 -9.54 29.06
CA VAL A 279 -41.74 -8.15 28.91
C VAL A 279 -42.88 -7.15 29.06
N ASP A 280 -42.55 -5.92 29.49
CA ASP A 280 -43.48 -4.79 29.51
C ASP A 280 -43.54 -4.05 28.16
N ALA A 281 -44.32 -2.96 28.11
CA ALA A 281 -44.47 -2.11 26.92
C ALA A 281 -43.15 -1.50 26.42
N ASP A 282 -42.18 -1.29 27.31
CA ASP A 282 -40.84 -0.76 26.99
C ASP A 282 -39.83 -1.88 26.64
N ARG A 283 -40.31 -3.12 26.49
CA ARG A 283 -39.53 -4.35 26.28
C ARG A 283 -38.55 -4.66 27.42
N LYS A 284 -38.81 -4.16 28.62
CA LYS A 284 -38.04 -4.52 29.80
C LYS A 284 -38.50 -5.87 30.32
N VAL A 285 -37.55 -6.74 30.65
CA VAL A 285 -37.84 -8.09 31.15
C VAL A 285 -38.44 -7.99 32.56
N LEU A 286 -39.67 -8.50 32.69
CA LEU A 286 -40.38 -8.64 33.96
C LEU A 286 -40.12 -10.01 34.60
N GLY A 287 -39.88 -11.03 33.78
CA GLY A 287 -39.63 -12.39 34.25
C GLY A 287 -39.58 -13.40 33.12
N MET A 288 -39.78 -14.67 33.44
CA MET A 288 -39.81 -15.76 32.47
C MET A 288 -40.98 -16.70 32.74
N ILE A 289 -41.55 -17.24 31.67
CA ILE A 289 -42.59 -18.26 31.72
C ILE A 289 -42.06 -19.54 31.06
N SER A 290 -42.36 -20.69 31.65
CA SER A 290 -41.90 -22.01 31.20
C SER A 290 -43.07 -22.96 31.04
N ARG A 291 -42.84 -24.16 30.48
CA ARG A 291 -43.88 -25.20 30.45
C ARG A 291 -44.46 -25.51 31.82
N ASN A 292 -43.62 -25.54 32.86
CA ASN A 292 -44.07 -25.84 34.22
C ASN A 292 -44.98 -24.74 34.76
N SER A 293 -44.83 -23.50 34.29
CA SER A 293 -45.69 -22.38 34.65
C SER A 293 -47.13 -22.55 34.17
N PHE A 294 -47.39 -23.49 33.24
CA PHE A 294 -48.73 -23.81 32.74
C PHE A 294 -49.32 -25.10 33.35
N LEU A 295 -48.61 -25.76 34.26
CA LEU A 295 -49.16 -26.90 35.01
C LEU A 295 -50.25 -26.42 35.98
N ASP A 296 -50.06 -25.23 36.54
CA ASP A 296 -51.07 -24.54 37.32
C ASP A 296 -52.00 -23.79 36.37
N THR A 297 -53.29 -24.12 36.40
CA THR A 297 -54.28 -23.36 35.65
C THR A 297 -54.54 -22.05 36.39
N VAL A 298 -53.97 -20.95 35.89
CA VAL A 298 -54.28 -19.61 36.36
C VAL A 298 -55.47 -19.08 35.57
N TYR A 299 -56.58 -18.88 36.25
CA TYR A 299 -57.74 -18.20 35.69
C TYR A 299 -57.65 -16.71 36.01
N LYS A 300 -57.93 -15.86 35.02
CA LYS A 300 -58.03 -14.42 35.27
C LYS A 300 -59.30 -14.17 36.08
N GLN A 301 -59.14 -13.55 37.24
CA GLN A 301 -60.25 -13.18 38.11
C GLN A 301 -60.90 -11.90 37.60
N VAL A 302 -62.22 -11.89 37.46
CA VAL A 302 -62.97 -10.78 36.88
C VAL A 302 -64.26 -10.49 37.66
N ILE A 303 -64.68 -9.22 37.64
CA ILE A 303 -66.00 -8.79 38.09
C ILE A 303 -66.72 -8.20 36.89
N LEU A 304 -67.93 -8.67 36.59
CA LEU A 304 -68.73 -8.12 35.51
C LEU A 304 -69.64 -7.02 36.06
N LEU A 305 -69.65 -5.89 35.35
CA LEU A 305 -70.51 -4.75 35.64
C LEU A 305 -71.43 -4.53 34.44
N ASP A 306 -72.71 -4.29 34.70
CA ASP A 306 -73.70 -3.87 33.70
C ASP A 306 -74.10 -4.91 32.64
N HIS A 307 -73.59 -6.13 32.76
CA HIS A 307 -73.99 -7.22 31.90
C HIS A 307 -73.73 -8.58 32.55
N ASN A 308 -74.51 -9.57 32.12
CA ASN A 308 -74.35 -10.95 32.52
C ASN A 308 -74.39 -11.93 31.34
N GLU A 309 -74.71 -11.49 30.11
CA GLU A 309 -74.75 -12.39 28.94
C GLU A 309 -73.35 -12.53 28.31
N TYR A 310 -72.90 -13.77 28.04
CA TYR A 310 -71.56 -14.01 27.45
C TYR A 310 -71.33 -13.28 26.13
N ALA A 311 -72.36 -13.14 25.30
CA ALA A 311 -72.26 -12.45 24.01
C ALA A 311 -71.95 -10.95 24.14
N GLN A 312 -72.12 -10.36 25.34
CA GLN A 312 -71.83 -8.96 25.63
C GLN A 312 -70.50 -8.78 26.37
N ALA A 313 -69.93 -9.86 26.88
CA ALA A 313 -68.70 -9.85 27.67
C ALA A 313 -67.45 -9.98 26.78
N VAL A 314 -66.28 -9.75 27.38
CA VAL A 314 -64.98 -9.85 26.71
C VAL A 314 -64.68 -11.28 26.24
N ASP A 315 -63.99 -11.40 25.11
CA ASP A 315 -63.52 -12.69 24.60
C ASP A 315 -62.75 -13.49 25.67
N GLY A 316 -63.09 -14.77 25.83
CA GLY A 316 -62.47 -15.65 26.81
C GLY A 316 -63.05 -15.55 28.23
N ILE A 317 -64.13 -14.77 28.43
CA ILE A 317 -64.85 -14.70 29.72
C ILE A 317 -65.31 -16.07 30.21
N GLU A 318 -65.63 -17.00 29.31
CA GLU A 318 -66.06 -18.36 29.62
C GLU A 318 -64.94 -19.21 30.25
N LYS A 319 -63.69 -18.78 30.06
CA LYS A 319 -62.50 -19.37 30.68
C LYS A 319 -62.03 -18.60 31.91
N ALA A 320 -62.60 -17.44 32.22
CA ALA A 320 -62.20 -16.62 33.36
C ALA A 320 -62.86 -17.11 34.67
N GLU A 321 -62.29 -16.73 35.80
CA GLU A 321 -62.92 -16.92 37.11
C GLU A 321 -63.74 -15.67 37.43
N ILE A 322 -65.03 -15.72 37.12
CA ILE A 322 -65.96 -14.65 37.51
C ILE A 322 -66.11 -14.70 39.03
N LEU A 323 -65.79 -13.60 39.70
CA LEU A 323 -65.90 -13.46 41.16
C LEU A 323 -67.24 -12.87 41.55
N GLU A 324 -67.65 -11.82 40.83
CA GLU A 324 -68.89 -11.09 41.09
C GLU A 324 -69.54 -10.59 39.80
N ILE A 325 -70.86 -10.43 39.84
CA ILE A 325 -71.65 -9.76 38.82
C ILE A 325 -72.51 -8.70 39.51
N ILE A 326 -72.39 -7.45 39.06
CA ILE A 326 -73.22 -6.33 39.50
C ILE A 326 -73.93 -5.78 38.27
N ASP A 327 -75.24 -5.95 38.21
CA ASP A 327 -76.02 -5.65 37.00
C ASP A 327 -77.41 -5.12 37.35
N HIS A 328 -78.09 -4.54 36.38
CA HIS A 328 -79.48 -4.10 36.47
C HIS A 328 -80.35 -4.65 35.33
N HIS A 329 -79.76 -5.41 34.41
CA HIS A 329 -80.44 -6.00 33.27
C HIS A 329 -81.22 -7.27 33.63
N ARG A 330 -81.95 -7.79 32.63
CA ARG A 330 -82.52 -9.13 32.71
C ARG A 330 -81.39 -10.17 32.81
N LEU A 331 -81.70 -11.29 33.44
CA LEU A 331 -80.78 -12.42 33.49
C LEU A 331 -80.86 -13.21 32.19
N GLY A 332 -79.73 -13.40 31.53
CA GLY A 332 -79.58 -14.33 30.41
C GLY A 332 -78.86 -15.60 30.83
N ALA A 333 -78.33 -16.33 29.84
CA ALA A 333 -77.61 -17.58 30.07
C ALA A 333 -76.15 -17.29 30.45
N ILE A 334 -75.84 -17.37 31.75
CA ILE A 334 -74.48 -17.38 32.29
C ILE A 334 -74.30 -18.60 33.19
N THR A 335 -73.09 -19.16 33.23
CA THR A 335 -72.81 -20.36 34.01
C THR A 335 -71.45 -20.27 34.65
N THR A 336 -71.40 -20.24 35.98
CA THR A 336 -70.15 -20.20 36.73
C THR A 336 -69.82 -21.57 37.31
N LEU A 337 -68.53 -21.88 37.44
CA LEU A 337 -68.08 -23.14 38.03
C LEU A 337 -68.12 -23.13 39.57
N LYS A 338 -68.03 -21.93 40.16
CA LYS A 338 -68.08 -21.70 41.61
C LYS A 338 -69.22 -20.75 41.95
N PRO A 339 -69.72 -20.76 43.19
CA PRO A 339 -70.57 -19.69 43.70
C PRO A 339 -69.86 -18.32 43.57
N ILE A 340 -70.61 -17.30 43.16
CA ILE A 340 -70.12 -15.94 42.94
C ILE A 340 -70.98 -14.93 43.70
N GLY A 341 -70.46 -13.73 43.94
CA GLY A 341 -71.31 -12.60 44.30
C GLY A 341 -72.21 -12.24 43.12
N PHE A 342 -73.52 -12.21 43.32
CA PHE A 342 -74.44 -11.84 42.25
C PHE A 342 -75.43 -10.81 42.79
N LEU A 343 -75.26 -9.56 42.37
CA LEU A 343 -76.09 -8.45 42.78
C LEU A 343 -76.79 -7.89 41.55
N ASN A 344 -78.09 -8.18 41.45
CA ASN A 344 -78.92 -7.63 40.40
C ASN A 344 -80.10 -6.90 41.02
N GLU A 345 -80.17 -5.59 40.79
CA GLU A 345 -81.27 -4.75 41.27
C GLU A 345 -82.00 -4.14 40.08
N PRO A 346 -83.34 -4.14 40.06
CA PRO A 346 -84.12 -3.53 38.98
C PRO A 346 -84.16 -2.00 39.15
N VAL A 347 -83.01 -1.36 39.01
CA VAL A 347 -82.80 0.10 39.06
C VAL A 347 -82.40 0.65 37.69
N GLY A 348 -82.36 1.97 37.55
CA GLY A 348 -82.08 2.62 36.28
C GLY A 348 -80.64 2.44 35.77
N SER A 349 -79.67 2.16 36.63
CA SER A 349 -78.25 2.00 36.25
C SER A 349 -77.49 1.13 37.24
N THR A 350 -76.50 0.36 36.75
CA THR A 350 -75.52 -0.34 37.59
C THR A 350 -74.74 0.63 38.51
N SER A 351 -74.53 1.87 38.06
CA SER A 351 -73.85 2.90 38.87
C SER A 351 -74.65 3.27 40.14
N THR A 352 -75.97 3.15 40.11
CA THR A 352 -76.85 3.32 41.29
C THR A 352 -76.57 2.24 42.33
N ILE A 353 -76.31 1.01 41.89
CA ILE A 353 -75.99 -0.12 42.77
C ILE A 353 -74.63 0.09 43.42
N ILE A 354 -73.62 0.45 42.62
CA ILE A 354 -72.25 0.70 43.09
C ILE A 354 -72.22 1.88 44.08
N ALA A 355 -72.89 2.99 43.77
CA ALA A 355 -73.00 4.12 44.68
C ALA A 355 -73.74 3.74 45.99
N GLY A 356 -74.73 2.85 45.90
CA GLY A 356 -75.35 2.24 47.08
C GLY A 356 -74.34 1.49 47.96
N LYS A 357 -73.41 0.73 47.35
CA LYS A 357 -72.36 0.01 48.07
C LYS A 357 -71.35 0.92 48.77
N PHE A 358 -71.00 2.05 48.16
CA PHE A 358 -70.22 3.09 48.85
C PHE A 358 -70.92 3.57 50.13
N ALA A 359 -72.23 3.86 50.03
CA ALA A 359 -73.01 4.28 51.18
C ALA A 359 -73.15 3.19 52.26
N GLU A 360 -73.39 1.93 51.87
CA GLU A 360 -73.44 0.78 52.79
C GLU A 360 -72.12 0.56 53.53
N ALA A 361 -70.99 0.78 52.86
CA ALA A 361 -69.66 0.68 53.45
C ALA A 361 -69.27 1.91 54.31
N GLY A 362 -70.09 2.98 54.33
CA GLY A 362 -69.75 4.23 54.99
C GLY A 362 -68.60 5.00 54.32
N ILE A 363 -68.34 4.75 53.03
CA ILE A 363 -67.26 5.36 52.27
C ILE A 363 -67.84 6.43 51.35
N VAL A 364 -67.33 7.67 51.45
CA VAL A 364 -67.67 8.74 50.50
C VAL A 364 -66.76 8.60 49.27
N PRO A 365 -67.30 8.43 48.04
CA PRO A 365 -66.48 8.38 46.84
C PRO A 365 -65.77 9.73 46.63
N ASP A 366 -64.57 9.70 46.09
CA ASP A 366 -63.89 10.95 45.72
C ASP A 366 -64.66 11.66 44.59
N LYS A 367 -64.33 12.95 44.37
CA LYS A 367 -65.01 13.79 43.38
C LYS A 367 -65.06 13.17 41.98
N LYS A 368 -63.99 12.49 41.55
CA LYS A 368 -63.90 11.90 40.21
C LYS A 368 -64.75 10.64 40.13
N THR A 369 -64.67 9.76 41.12
CA THR A 369 -65.51 8.56 41.21
C THR A 369 -66.98 8.92 41.28
N ALA A 370 -67.34 9.92 42.10
CA ALA A 370 -68.72 10.42 42.19
C ALA A 370 -69.21 10.96 40.85
N GLY A 371 -68.36 11.70 40.14
CA GLY A 371 -68.63 12.18 38.78
C GLY A 371 -68.93 11.04 37.82
N VAL A 372 -68.09 10.00 37.74
CA VAL A 372 -68.29 8.86 36.83
C VAL A 372 -69.57 8.08 37.16
N LEU A 373 -69.81 7.82 38.45
CA LEU A 373 -71.04 7.15 38.88
C LEU A 373 -72.28 7.98 38.54
N LEU A 374 -72.21 9.31 38.75
CA LEU A 374 -73.27 10.23 38.35
C LEU A 374 -73.51 10.17 36.83
N SER A 375 -72.44 10.21 36.03
CA SER A 375 -72.54 10.11 34.57
C SER A 375 -73.21 8.81 34.13
N GLY A 376 -72.83 7.67 34.71
CA GLY A 376 -73.44 6.38 34.42
C GLY A 376 -74.94 6.38 34.67
N ILE A 377 -75.37 6.88 35.83
CA ILE A 377 -76.80 6.95 36.16
C ILE A 377 -77.54 7.90 35.19
N LEU A 378 -76.99 9.08 34.92
CA LEU A 378 -77.63 10.05 34.02
C LEU A 378 -77.68 9.56 32.57
N SER A 379 -76.68 8.78 32.13
CA SER A 379 -76.65 8.14 30.83
C SER A 379 -77.79 7.12 30.68
N ASP A 380 -77.84 6.11 31.55
CA ASP A 380 -78.79 4.99 31.42
C ASP A 380 -80.24 5.42 31.67
N THR A 381 -80.45 6.52 32.39
CA THR A 381 -81.78 7.03 32.73
C THR A 381 -82.22 8.21 31.85
N MET A 382 -81.40 8.65 30.90
CA MET A 382 -81.60 9.89 30.12
C MET A 382 -81.95 11.08 31.01
N VAL A 383 -81.06 11.39 31.95
CA VAL A 383 -81.24 12.44 32.96
C VAL A 383 -82.54 12.21 33.75
N LEU A 384 -82.75 10.98 34.23
CA LEU A 384 -83.88 10.58 35.07
C LEU A 384 -85.27 10.63 34.41
N ARG A 385 -85.33 10.59 33.07
CA ARG A 385 -86.57 10.71 32.27
C ARG A 385 -87.05 9.39 31.69
N LEU A 386 -86.22 8.35 31.61
CA LEU A 386 -86.68 7.04 31.16
C LEU A 386 -87.58 6.35 32.19
N SER A 387 -88.48 5.50 31.70
CA SER A 387 -89.39 4.69 32.53
C SER A 387 -88.68 3.68 33.43
N THR A 388 -87.42 3.37 33.16
CA THR A 388 -86.53 2.54 34.00
C THR A 388 -86.04 3.27 35.24
N THR A 389 -86.17 4.60 35.29
CA THR A 389 -85.69 5.42 36.41
C THR A 389 -86.50 5.15 37.69
N THR A 390 -85.82 4.78 38.77
CA THR A 390 -86.41 4.54 40.09
C THR A 390 -86.16 5.69 41.06
N ASP A 391 -86.88 5.68 42.20
CA ASP A 391 -86.63 6.62 43.28
C ASP A 391 -85.23 6.48 43.90
N LYS A 392 -84.61 5.29 43.80
CA LYS A 392 -83.25 5.06 44.28
C LYS A 392 -82.25 5.83 43.41
N ASP A 393 -82.41 5.80 42.10
CA ASP A 393 -81.60 6.58 41.14
C ASP A 393 -81.69 8.07 41.46
N ARG A 394 -82.92 8.59 41.64
CA ARG A 394 -83.15 10.03 41.94
C ARG A 394 -82.49 10.48 43.24
N ARG A 395 -82.47 9.63 44.27
CA ARG A 395 -81.81 9.97 45.56
C ARG A 395 -80.29 9.94 45.41
N ILE A 396 -79.74 8.93 44.75
CA ILE A 396 -78.30 8.76 44.60
C ILE A 396 -77.71 9.86 43.71
N VAL A 397 -78.37 10.20 42.60
CA VAL A 397 -77.95 11.30 41.71
C VAL A 397 -77.80 12.62 42.47
N LYS A 398 -78.75 12.96 43.35
CA LYS A 398 -78.67 14.17 44.18
C LYS A 398 -77.42 14.19 45.06
N ASN A 399 -77.14 13.09 45.74
CA ASN A 399 -75.97 12.97 46.60
C ASN A 399 -74.66 13.02 45.80
N LEU A 400 -74.59 12.32 44.66
CA LEU A 400 -73.39 12.31 43.82
C LEU A 400 -73.14 13.67 43.15
N ALA A 401 -74.19 14.39 42.74
CA ALA A 401 -74.08 15.73 42.18
C ALA A 401 -73.55 16.75 43.19
N GLU A 402 -73.96 16.63 44.47
CA GLU A 402 -73.42 17.45 45.55
C GLU A 402 -71.92 17.19 45.76
N ILE A 403 -71.49 15.92 45.78
CA ILE A 403 -70.07 15.55 45.90
C ILE A 403 -69.26 16.02 44.68
N ALA A 404 -69.83 15.85 43.48
CA ALA A 404 -69.21 16.28 42.22
C ALA A 404 -69.22 17.80 42.04
N GLY A 405 -70.09 18.53 42.75
CA GLY A 405 -70.26 19.98 42.64
C GLY A 405 -70.76 20.42 41.27
N VAL A 406 -71.74 19.70 40.71
CA VAL A 406 -72.33 19.99 39.39
C VAL A 406 -73.85 20.12 39.49
N ASP A 407 -74.46 20.94 38.62
CA ASP A 407 -75.91 20.93 38.43
C ASP A 407 -76.32 19.72 37.58
N ILE A 408 -77.34 18.99 38.03
CA ILE A 408 -77.75 17.71 37.43
C ILE A 408 -78.28 17.92 36.00
N GLU A 409 -79.08 18.95 35.78
CA GLU A 409 -79.76 19.18 34.50
C GLU A 409 -78.79 19.77 33.47
N GLU A 410 -77.98 20.75 33.87
CA GLU A 410 -76.95 21.34 33.01
C GLU A 410 -75.91 20.28 32.59
N TYR A 411 -75.33 19.58 33.57
CA TYR A 411 -74.34 18.54 33.32
C TYR A 411 -74.92 17.36 32.55
N GLY A 412 -76.10 16.87 32.96
CA GLY A 412 -76.76 15.74 32.31
C GLY A 412 -77.10 16.02 30.86
N THR A 413 -77.58 17.23 30.56
CA THR A 413 -77.88 17.65 29.18
C THR A 413 -76.60 17.71 28.34
N GLU A 414 -75.51 18.28 28.86
CA GLU A 414 -74.23 18.30 28.15
C GLU A 414 -73.66 16.89 27.94
N LEU A 415 -73.73 16.03 28.97
CA LEU A 415 -73.29 14.64 28.92
C LEU A 415 -74.01 13.88 27.81
N ILE A 416 -75.34 13.95 27.77
CA ILE A 416 -76.14 13.23 26.77
C ILE A 416 -75.93 13.82 25.38
N ARG A 417 -75.76 15.14 25.25
CA ARG A 417 -75.40 15.77 23.96
C ARG A 417 -74.06 15.23 23.44
N LYS A 418 -73.06 15.05 24.31
CA LYS A 418 -71.76 14.49 23.94
C LYS A 418 -71.79 12.96 23.76
N GLY A 419 -72.64 12.25 24.50
CA GLY A 419 -72.77 10.78 24.42
C GLY A 419 -73.60 10.31 23.22
N MET A 420 -74.53 11.15 22.76
CA MET A 420 -75.29 10.96 21.52
C MET A 420 -74.68 11.77 20.38
N ASP A 421 -73.34 11.81 20.30
CA ASP A 421 -72.68 12.36 19.13
C ASP A 421 -72.99 11.49 17.91
N LEU A 422 -73.82 12.04 17.03
CA LEU A 422 -74.25 11.41 15.79
C LEU A 422 -73.37 11.87 14.61
N GLU A 423 -72.35 12.70 14.86
CA GLU A 423 -71.44 13.21 13.82
C GLU A 423 -70.63 12.06 13.20
N GLY A 424 -70.51 12.08 11.87
CA GLY A 424 -69.72 11.09 11.12
C GLY A 424 -70.40 9.75 10.87
N ILE A 425 -71.57 9.48 11.46
CA ILE A 425 -72.36 8.28 11.13
C ILE A 425 -73.26 8.59 9.91
N PRO A 426 -73.20 7.81 8.82
CA PRO A 426 -74.09 8.00 7.68
C PRO A 426 -75.56 7.97 8.08
N MET A 427 -76.36 8.92 7.56
CA MET A 427 -77.77 9.07 7.96
C MET A 427 -78.63 7.84 7.67
N ASP A 428 -78.35 7.12 6.59
CA ASP A 428 -79.03 5.87 6.25
C ASP A 428 -78.79 4.78 7.32
N SER A 429 -77.56 4.69 7.83
CA SER A 429 -77.14 3.78 8.89
C SER A 429 -77.80 4.16 10.22
N LEU A 430 -77.88 5.46 10.54
CA LEU A 430 -78.60 5.95 11.72
C LEU A 430 -80.07 5.55 11.69
N LEU A 431 -80.75 5.85 10.58
CA LEU A 431 -82.17 5.53 10.40
C LEU A 431 -82.46 4.03 10.37
N MET A 432 -81.46 3.18 10.11
CA MET A 432 -81.63 1.73 10.11
C MET A 432 -81.46 1.07 11.48
N ARG A 433 -81.03 1.80 12.52
CA ARG A 433 -80.69 1.21 13.84
C ARG A 433 -81.88 0.56 14.55
N ASP A 434 -83.03 1.23 14.62
CA ASP A 434 -84.27 0.68 15.17
C ASP A 434 -85.41 0.80 14.16
N VAL A 435 -85.37 -0.09 13.17
CA VAL A 435 -86.42 -0.24 12.18
C VAL A 435 -87.33 -1.40 12.54
N LYS A 436 -88.64 -1.20 12.39
CA LYS A 436 -89.64 -2.27 12.37
C LYS A 436 -90.53 -2.13 11.15
N GLU A 437 -90.81 -3.27 10.54
CA GLU A 437 -91.71 -3.41 9.42
C GLU A 437 -93.11 -3.80 9.92
N TYR A 438 -94.12 -3.17 9.34
CA TYR A 438 -95.54 -3.43 9.60
C TYR A 438 -96.28 -3.55 8.27
N ASN A 439 -97.32 -4.38 8.26
CA ASN A 439 -98.32 -4.36 7.21
C ASN A 439 -99.59 -3.71 7.79
N LEU A 440 -99.85 -2.46 7.40
CA LEU A 440 -100.99 -1.69 7.89
C LEU A 440 -101.94 -1.45 6.72
N PHE A 441 -103.16 -1.99 6.83
CA PHE A 441 -104.22 -1.84 5.81
C PHE A 441 -103.77 -2.21 4.39
N GLY A 442 -102.96 -3.26 4.26
CA GLY A 442 -102.46 -3.75 2.96
C GLY A 442 -101.26 -2.98 2.40
N LYS A 443 -100.72 -2.00 3.14
CA LYS A 443 -99.50 -1.26 2.78
C LYS A 443 -98.33 -1.71 3.65
N LYS A 444 -97.16 -1.89 3.03
CA LYS A 444 -95.88 -2.13 3.70
C LYS A 444 -95.35 -0.81 4.28
N VAL A 445 -95.42 -0.68 5.61
CA VAL A 445 -94.98 0.49 6.36
C VAL A 445 -93.73 0.15 7.17
N ILE A 446 -92.65 0.87 6.93
CA ILE A 446 -91.40 0.72 7.68
C ILE A 446 -91.26 1.93 8.61
N ILE A 447 -91.02 1.68 9.90
CA ILE A 447 -90.92 2.71 10.91
C ILE A 447 -89.56 2.62 11.60
N SER A 448 -88.72 3.62 11.34
CA SER A 448 -87.47 3.92 12.02
C SER A 448 -87.72 4.81 13.23
N GLN A 449 -87.12 4.50 14.37
CA GLN A 449 -87.07 5.40 15.52
C GLN A 449 -85.61 5.65 15.91
N ILE A 450 -85.22 6.92 16.01
CA ILE A 450 -83.90 7.33 16.48
C ILE A 450 -84.04 8.33 17.62
N LEU A 451 -83.18 8.18 18.62
CA LEU A 451 -83.08 9.11 19.74
C LEU A 451 -82.11 10.22 19.37
N ILE A 452 -82.53 11.48 19.55
CA ILE A 452 -81.74 12.68 19.25
C ILE A 452 -81.61 13.55 20.49
N PRO A 453 -80.50 14.31 20.63
CA PRO A 453 -80.27 15.14 21.81
C PRO A 453 -81.21 16.34 21.87
N THR A 454 -81.38 17.00 20.72
CA THR A 454 -82.29 18.13 20.53
C THR A 454 -82.83 18.11 19.10
N PHE A 455 -83.95 18.78 18.85
CA PHE A 455 -84.50 18.95 17.51
C PHE A 455 -83.62 19.81 16.59
N ASP A 456 -82.63 20.54 17.13
CA ASP A 456 -81.63 21.24 16.31
C ASP A 456 -80.88 20.27 15.41
N PHE A 457 -80.56 19.05 15.90
CA PHE A 457 -79.97 18.00 15.07
C PHE A 457 -80.84 17.69 13.85
N SER A 458 -82.17 17.65 14.03
CA SER A 458 -83.08 17.41 12.90
C SER A 458 -83.12 18.60 11.94
N ALA A 459 -83.08 19.83 12.46
CA ALA A 459 -83.07 21.05 11.66
C ALA A 459 -81.80 21.15 10.80
N ASP A 460 -80.64 20.91 11.41
CA ASP A 460 -79.32 20.99 10.77
C ASP A 460 -79.14 19.92 9.69
N ASN A 461 -79.76 18.74 9.87
CA ASN A 461 -79.62 17.61 8.96
C ASN A 461 -80.87 17.36 8.08
N ARG A 462 -81.79 18.32 7.99
CA ARG A 462 -83.10 18.16 7.37
C ARG A 462 -83.05 17.63 5.93
N GLU A 463 -82.15 18.16 5.10
CA GLU A 463 -82.02 17.71 3.72
C GLU A 463 -81.51 16.27 3.62
N GLU A 464 -80.55 15.90 4.45
CA GLU A 464 -79.94 14.58 4.46
C GLU A 464 -80.93 13.53 4.96
N ILE A 465 -81.64 13.81 6.05
CA ILE A 465 -82.71 12.96 6.59
C ILE A 465 -83.78 12.74 5.51
N THR A 466 -84.21 13.81 4.83
CA THR A 466 -85.25 13.72 3.79
C THR A 466 -84.79 12.82 2.62
N LYS A 467 -83.55 13.01 2.14
CA LYS A 467 -82.97 12.17 1.08
C LYS A 467 -82.83 10.72 1.51
N ALA A 468 -82.36 10.48 2.73
CA ALA A 468 -82.17 9.14 3.28
C ALA A 468 -83.50 8.40 3.44
N VAL A 469 -84.53 9.03 4.01
CA VAL A 469 -85.87 8.44 4.17
C VAL A 469 -86.46 8.04 2.80
N GLN A 470 -86.28 8.84 1.76
CA GLN A 470 -86.72 8.50 0.40
C GLN A 470 -85.92 7.32 -0.20
N ALA A 471 -84.60 7.32 -0.03
CA ALA A 471 -83.74 6.24 -0.52
C ALA A 471 -84.03 4.92 0.21
N LEU A 472 -84.29 4.97 1.53
CA LEU A 472 -84.63 3.81 2.35
C LEU A 472 -86.01 3.26 1.99
N LYS A 473 -87.01 4.12 1.72
CA LYS A 473 -88.30 3.67 1.16
C LYS A 473 -88.09 2.85 -0.11
N LYS A 474 -87.30 3.37 -1.06
CA LYS A 474 -87.05 2.74 -2.36
C LYS A 474 -86.27 1.42 -2.24
N SER A 475 -85.19 1.39 -1.45
CA SER A 475 -84.35 0.21 -1.29
C SER A 475 -85.04 -0.94 -0.56
N ASN A 476 -85.98 -0.64 0.34
CA ASN A 476 -86.75 -1.65 1.07
C ASN A 476 -88.08 -2.02 0.41
N SER A 477 -88.36 -1.46 -0.78
CA SER A 477 -89.62 -1.62 -1.51
C SER A 477 -90.85 -1.38 -0.62
N ALA A 478 -90.77 -0.36 0.26
CA ALA A 478 -91.86 -0.01 1.18
C ALA A 478 -92.85 0.94 0.49
N ASP A 479 -94.13 0.83 0.85
CA ASP A 479 -95.13 1.81 0.43
C ASP A 479 -94.94 3.12 1.19
N ILE A 480 -94.57 3.03 2.47
CA ILE A 480 -94.33 4.16 3.37
C ILE A 480 -93.09 3.87 4.23
N PHE A 481 -92.17 4.83 4.31
CA PHE A 481 -91.10 4.85 5.31
C PHE A 481 -91.29 6.05 6.24
N ALA A 482 -91.35 5.81 7.54
CA ALA A 482 -91.48 6.81 8.58
C ALA A 482 -90.25 6.82 9.49
N ALA A 483 -89.60 7.97 9.64
CA ALA A 483 -88.53 8.18 10.60
C ALA A 483 -89.03 9.07 11.74
N LEU A 484 -88.96 8.54 12.97
CA LEU A 484 -89.29 9.22 14.21
C LEU A 484 -87.99 9.65 14.87
N LEU A 485 -87.70 10.95 14.86
CA LEU A 485 -86.60 11.55 15.59
C LEU A 485 -87.13 11.98 16.96
N THR A 486 -86.92 11.17 17.99
CA THR A 486 -87.44 11.38 19.34
C THR A 486 -86.43 12.14 20.19
N SER A 487 -86.85 13.26 20.79
CA SER A 487 -86.09 14.01 21.80
C SER A 487 -86.73 13.80 23.16
N VAL A 488 -86.01 13.12 24.06
CA VAL A 488 -86.45 12.92 25.46
C VAL A 488 -86.41 14.24 26.25
N PHE A 489 -85.53 15.16 25.85
CA PHE A 489 -85.38 16.47 26.50
C PHE A 489 -86.51 17.43 26.15
N GLU A 490 -86.96 17.41 24.90
CA GLU A 490 -88.01 18.29 24.40
C GLU A 490 -89.39 17.61 24.38
N ASN A 491 -89.49 16.41 24.95
CA ASN A 491 -90.73 15.65 25.15
C ASN A 491 -91.56 15.50 23.86
N GLY A 492 -90.97 14.93 22.81
CA GLY A 492 -91.71 14.63 21.59
C GLY A 492 -90.87 14.06 20.46
N SER A 493 -91.50 13.92 19.31
CA SER A 493 -90.88 13.42 18.09
C SER A 493 -91.10 14.33 16.89
N GLU A 494 -90.08 14.43 16.04
CA GLU A 494 -90.18 14.96 14.69
C GLU A 494 -90.23 13.82 13.66
N LEU A 495 -91.18 13.93 12.74
CA LEU A 495 -91.50 12.86 11.81
C LEU A 495 -91.12 13.24 10.39
N TYR A 496 -90.40 12.34 9.72
CA TYR A 496 -90.14 12.39 8.28
C TYR A 496 -90.79 11.17 7.61
N LEU A 497 -91.54 11.40 6.56
CA LEU A 497 -92.34 10.42 5.84
C LEU A 497 -91.98 10.42 4.35
N ALA A 498 -91.59 9.27 3.83
CA ALA A 498 -91.49 9.01 2.40
C ALA A 498 -92.59 8.04 1.97
N ALA A 499 -93.46 8.50 1.07
CA ALA A 499 -94.46 7.71 0.38
C ALA A 499 -94.68 8.29 -1.03
N ASP A 500 -95.56 7.69 -1.82
CA ASP A 500 -95.96 8.29 -3.10
C ASP A 500 -96.69 9.62 -2.86
N ALA A 501 -96.55 10.57 -3.78
CA ALA A 501 -97.07 11.94 -3.59
C ALA A 501 -98.59 11.97 -3.34
N ALA A 502 -99.34 11.07 -3.97
CA ALA A 502 -100.78 10.90 -3.73
C ALA A 502 -101.05 10.49 -2.27
N VAL A 503 -100.33 9.48 -1.76
CA VAL A 503 -100.48 8.97 -0.39
C VAL A 503 -100.13 10.04 0.65
N LEU A 504 -99.08 10.83 0.43
CA LEU A 504 -98.72 11.93 1.34
C LEU A 504 -99.79 13.04 1.35
N THR A 505 -100.37 13.35 0.18
CA THR A 505 -101.44 14.34 0.03
C THR A 505 -102.71 13.87 0.74
N ASP A 506 -103.10 12.61 0.54
CA ASP A 506 -104.29 12.01 1.16
C ASP A 506 -104.13 11.87 2.68
N CYS A 507 -102.90 11.71 3.18
CA CYS A 507 -102.57 11.77 4.62
C CYS A 507 -102.56 13.20 5.19
N GLY A 508 -102.79 14.24 4.38
CA GLY A 508 -102.77 15.65 4.81
C GLY A 508 -101.38 16.20 5.17
N ILE A 509 -100.32 15.58 4.64
CA ILE A 509 -98.93 15.93 4.96
C ILE A 509 -98.44 17.01 4.00
N THR A 510 -98.49 18.28 4.43
CA THR A 510 -98.12 19.44 3.61
C THR A 510 -96.71 19.98 3.88
N ALA A 511 -96.14 19.72 5.06
CA ALA A 511 -94.79 20.12 5.44
C ALA A 511 -94.15 19.08 6.36
N GLN A 512 -92.84 18.91 6.24
CA GLN A 512 -92.03 18.00 7.07
C GLN A 512 -90.76 18.71 7.56
N PRO A 513 -90.27 18.48 8.79
CA PRO A 513 -90.77 17.50 9.74
C PRO A 513 -92.13 17.85 10.33
N ILE A 514 -92.88 16.83 10.74
CA ILE A 514 -94.10 17.01 11.56
C ILE A 514 -93.69 16.83 13.01
N ARG A 515 -93.85 17.88 13.81
CA ARG A 515 -93.58 17.80 15.25
C ARG A 515 -94.81 17.29 16.00
N LYS A 516 -94.61 16.32 16.89
CA LYS A 516 -95.62 15.74 17.77
C LYS A 516 -95.11 15.73 19.21
N GLU A 517 -95.59 16.70 19.99
CA GLU A 517 -95.36 16.75 21.43
C GLU A 517 -95.97 15.52 22.12
N GLY A 518 -95.27 14.97 23.10
CA GLY A 518 -95.66 13.79 23.87
C GLY A 518 -95.53 12.45 23.13
N MET A 519 -95.20 12.45 21.82
CA MET A 519 -94.99 11.22 21.07
C MET A 519 -93.58 10.66 21.33
N MET A 520 -93.51 9.55 22.05
CA MET A 520 -92.24 8.95 22.49
C MET A 520 -92.09 7.48 22.07
N SER A 521 -93.20 6.79 21.81
CA SER A 521 -93.25 5.38 21.48
C SER A 521 -93.77 5.17 20.06
N ARG A 522 -92.97 4.50 19.23
CA ARG A 522 -93.45 3.95 17.95
C ARG A 522 -94.73 3.13 18.12
N LYS A 523 -94.78 2.24 19.12
CA LYS A 523 -95.87 1.27 19.31
C LYS A 523 -97.12 1.89 19.92
N ASN A 524 -96.96 2.67 20.98
CA ASN A 524 -98.10 3.16 21.76
C ASN A 524 -98.63 4.51 21.26
N ASP A 525 -97.80 5.31 20.59
CA ASP A 525 -98.17 6.68 20.22
C ASP A 525 -98.27 6.84 18.70
N PHE A 526 -97.19 6.53 17.97
CA PHE A 526 -97.15 6.75 16.51
C PHE A 526 -98.06 5.81 15.73
N ILE A 527 -98.02 4.50 15.98
CA ILE A 527 -98.83 3.53 15.24
C ILE A 527 -100.33 3.79 15.37
N PRO A 528 -100.90 4.03 16.57
CA PRO A 528 -102.31 4.39 16.68
C PRO A 528 -102.65 5.67 15.92
N TRP A 529 -101.84 6.72 16.07
CA TRP A 529 -102.05 7.99 15.37
C TRP A 529 -102.00 7.86 13.84
N PHE A 530 -100.92 7.27 13.31
CA PHE A 530 -100.72 7.14 11.87
C PHE A 530 -101.63 6.07 11.26
N GLY A 531 -101.94 5.01 12.02
CA GLY A 531 -102.87 3.96 11.61
C GLY A 531 -104.29 4.48 11.38
N GLU A 532 -104.79 5.40 12.20
CA GLU A 532 -106.10 6.05 11.95
C GLU A 532 -106.08 6.89 10.67
N ILE A 533 -104.97 7.56 10.37
CA ILE A 533 -104.81 8.31 9.10
C ILE A 533 -104.86 7.34 7.92
N LEU A 534 -104.09 6.24 7.98
CA LEU A 534 -104.05 5.24 6.91
C LEU A 534 -105.38 4.50 6.69
N ARG A 535 -106.14 4.25 7.76
CA ARG A 535 -107.46 3.59 7.66
C ARG A 535 -108.47 4.43 6.88
N ASN A 536 -108.38 5.75 7.01
CA ASN A 536 -109.30 6.70 6.39
C ASN A 536 -108.86 7.16 5.00
N LEU A 537 -107.81 6.54 4.43
CA LEU A 537 -107.43 6.76 3.04
C LEU A 537 -108.49 6.17 2.10
N PRO A 538 -108.83 6.87 1.00
CA PRO A 538 -109.88 6.47 0.07
C PRO A 538 -109.57 5.20 -0.73
#